data_AF-A0A3M1NVF1-F1
#
_entry.id   AF-A0A3M1NVF1-F1
#
_cell.length_a   1.000
_cell.length_b   1.000
_cell.length_c   1.000
_cell.angle_alpha   90.00
_cell.angle_beta   90.00
_cell.angle_gamma   90.00
#
_symmetry.space_group_name_H-M   'P 1'
#
loop_
_entity.id
_entity.type
_entity.pdbx_description
1 polymer ?
#
loop_
_entity_poly.entity_id
_entity_poly.type
_entity_poly.pdbx_seq_one_letter_code
_entity_poly.pdbx_strand_id
1 'polypeptide(L)'
;MDFDVQVKLAIYRHFAETGQRPTLEEIASRVASSAERILAAYRRLRTLRVLVLEEDGVSIRMAPPFSGIPTQYLVVSHKVLYYANCAWDTLGVPAALHQSAIVHSRCEQSGIPLKLKVELDGPEPCDWVFHSLVPAAKWWDDIVFT
;
A
#
# COMPACT_ATOMS: atom_id res chain seq x y z
N MET A 1 -4.99 -14.17 18.95
CA MET A 1 -4.49 -13.13 18.02
C MET A 1 -5.13 -11.82 18.41
N ASP A 2 -4.33 -10.78 18.67
CA ASP A 2 -4.80 -9.43 19.02
C ASP A 2 -5.80 -8.88 17.99
N PHE A 3 -6.85 -8.17 18.42
CA PHE A 3 -7.94 -7.74 17.54
C PHE A 3 -7.47 -6.80 16.43
N ASP A 4 -6.57 -5.86 16.72
CA ASP A 4 -6.06 -4.92 15.73
C ASP A 4 -5.19 -5.65 14.69
N VAL A 5 -4.48 -6.70 15.11
CA VAL A 5 -3.77 -7.61 14.20
C VAL A 5 -4.74 -8.35 13.26
N GLN A 6 -5.90 -8.80 13.76
CA GLN A 6 -6.92 -9.43 12.91
C GLN A 6 -7.46 -8.46 11.85
N VAL A 7 -7.76 -7.22 12.27
CA VAL A 7 -8.24 -6.17 11.37
C VAL A 7 -7.17 -5.83 10.32
N LYS A 8 -5.91 -5.64 10.74
CA LYS A 8 -4.79 -5.42 9.81
C LYS A 8 -4.69 -6.55 8.78
N LEU A 9 -4.70 -7.80 9.22
CA LEU A 9 -4.60 -8.94 8.31
C LEU A 9 -5.78 -9.02 7.34
N ALA A 10 -7.00 -8.68 7.79
CA ALA A 10 -8.16 -8.63 6.91
C ALA A 10 -8.02 -7.57 5.80
N ILE A 11 -7.49 -6.39 6.13
CA ILE A 11 -7.20 -5.32 5.15
C ILE A 11 -6.18 -5.80 4.12
N TYR A 12 -5.04 -6.32 4.58
CA TYR A 12 -3.94 -6.71 3.69
C TYR A 12 -4.31 -7.92 2.82
N ARG A 13 -5.09 -8.87 3.35
CA ARG A 13 -5.65 -9.97 2.55
C ARG A 13 -6.60 -9.47 1.49
N HIS A 14 -7.48 -8.52 1.81
CA HIS A 14 -8.36 -7.94 0.81
C HIS A 14 -7.55 -7.30 -0.32
N PHE A 15 -6.55 -6.45 0.00
CA PHE A 15 -5.66 -5.89 -1.00
C PHE A 15 -4.98 -6.98 -1.83
N ALA A 16 -4.41 -8.01 -1.19
CA ALA A 16 -3.73 -9.09 -1.89
C ALA A 16 -4.65 -9.84 -2.87
N GLU A 17 -5.91 -10.09 -2.47
CA GLU A 17 -6.91 -10.80 -3.26
C GLU A 17 -7.45 -9.97 -4.44
N THR A 18 -7.69 -8.67 -4.24
CA THR A 18 -8.48 -7.86 -5.18
C THR A 18 -7.67 -6.76 -5.89
N GLY A 19 -6.52 -6.39 -5.36
CA GLY A 19 -5.77 -5.20 -5.76
C GLY A 19 -6.47 -3.87 -5.42
N GLN A 20 -7.59 -3.93 -4.70
CA GLN A 20 -8.44 -2.79 -4.38
C GLN A 20 -8.49 -2.53 -2.88
N ARG A 21 -8.86 -1.30 -2.54
CA ARG A 21 -9.13 -0.92 -1.16
C ARG A 21 -10.45 -1.54 -0.68
N PRO A 22 -10.50 -2.14 0.53
CA PRO A 22 -11.76 -2.60 1.11
C PRO A 22 -12.62 -1.44 1.63
N THR A 23 -13.94 -1.64 1.64
CA THR A 23 -14.86 -0.83 2.44
C THR A 23 -14.81 -1.20 3.92
N LEU A 24 -15.37 -0.35 4.78
CA LEU A 24 -15.48 -0.63 6.21
C LEU A 24 -16.32 -1.89 6.46
N GLU A 25 -17.41 -2.04 5.72
CA GLU A 25 -18.36 -3.14 5.83
C GLU A 25 -17.75 -4.47 5.39
N GLU A 26 -16.91 -4.47 4.36
CA GLU A 26 -16.19 -5.66 3.92
C GLU A 26 -15.24 -6.18 5.01
N ILE A 27 -14.55 -5.28 5.71
CA ILE A 27 -13.68 -5.68 6.83
C ILE A 27 -14.50 -6.09 8.05
N ALA A 28 -15.58 -5.38 8.36
CA ALA A 28 -16.49 -5.74 9.45
C ALA A 28 -17.08 -7.14 9.27
N SER A 29 -17.53 -7.45 8.04
CA SER A 29 -18.00 -8.77 7.65
C SER A 29 -16.90 -9.84 7.78
N ARG A 30 -15.71 -9.59 7.20
CA ARG A 30 -14.58 -10.54 7.24
C ARG A 30 -14.08 -10.85 8.65
N VAL A 31 -14.14 -9.89 9.57
CA VAL A 31 -13.70 -10.05 10.96
C VAL A 31 -14.86 -10.47 11.89
N ALA A 32 -16.09 -10.55 11.39
CA ALA A 32 -17.30 -10.78 12.17
C ALA A 32 -17.43 -9.81 13.36
N SER A 33 -17.27 -8.50 13.09
CA SER A 33 -17.37 -7.43 14.08
C SER A 33 -18.24 -6.27 13.60
N SER A 34 -18.56 -5.34 14.50
CA SER A 34 -19.33 -4.15 14.14
C SER A 34 -18.45 -3.11 13.45
N ALA A 35 -19.06 -2.29 12.58
CA ALA A 35 -18.37 -1.21 11.88
C ALA A 35 -17.66 -0.24 12.85
N GLU A 36 -18.28 0.05 14.00
CA GLU A 36 -17.72 0.92 15.04
C GLU A 36 -16.44 0.33 15.64
N ARG A 37 -16.39 -0.99 15.86
CA ARG A 37 -15.20 -1.66 16.38
C ARG A 37 -14.06 -1.67 15.36
N ILE A 38 -14.37 -1.88 14.09
CA ILE A 38 -13.39 -1.79 13.00
C ILE A 38 -12.85 -0.37 12.87
N LEU A 39 -13.72 0.65 12.91
CA LEU A 39 -13.31 2.04 12.82
C LEU A 39 -12.42 2.45 14.01
N ALA A 40 -12.72 1.96 15.22
CA ALA A 40 -11.86 2.16 16.37
C ALA A 40 -10.48 1.49 16.18
N ALA A 41 -10.42 0.31 15.57
CA ALA A 41 -9.16 -0.35 15.21
C ALA A 41 -8.40 0.42 14.13
N TYR A 42 -9.06 0.96 13.10
CA TYR A 42 -8.42 1.80 12.08
C TYR A 42 -7.71 3.01 12.70
N ARG A 43 -8.35 3.68 13.67
CA ARG A 43 -7.74 4.81 14.39
C ARG A 43 -6.49 4.40 15.18
N ARG A 44 -6.51 3.23 15.83
CA ARG A 44 -5.33 2.69 16.54
C ARG A 44 -4.22 2.30 15.57
N LEU A 45 -4.55 1.59 14.48
CA LEU A 45 -3.60 1.24 13.42
C LEU A 45 -2.98 2.49 12.76
N ARG A 46 -3.74 3.57 12.59
CA ARG A 46 -3.23 4.87 12.16
C ARG A 46 -2.23 5.45 13.16
N THR A 47 -2.56 5.41 14.45
CA THR A 47 -1.66 5.89 15.53
C THR A 47 -0.36 5.10 15.56
N LEU A 48 -0.44 3.80 15.26
CA LEU A 48 0.70 2.89 15.13
C LEU A 48 1.44 3.01 13.80
N ARG A 49 1.09 3.98 12.94
CA ARG A 49 1.74 4.20 11.65
C ARG A 49 1.65 2.99 10.69
N VAL A 50 0.56 2.23 10.79
CA VAL A 50 0.28 1.04 9.96
C VAL A 50 -0.70 1.36 8.82
N LEU A 51 -1.55 2.36 9.00
CA LEU A 51 -2.54 2.82 8.03
C LEU A 51 -2.54 4.34 7.92
N VAL A 52 -2.91 4.85 6.76
CA VAL A 52 -3.30 6.23 6.54
C VAL A 52 -4.75 6.23 6.08
N LEU A 53 -5.57 7.06 6.69
CA LEU A 53 -6.98 7.23 6.33
C LEU A 53 -7.15 8.52 5.53
N GLU A 54 -8.16 8.57 4.67
CA GLU A 54 -8.61 9.82 4.06
C GLU A 54 -9.23 10.75 5.11
N GLU A 55 -9.57 11.98 4.70
CA GLU A 55 -10.20 12.99 5.57
C GLU A 55 -11.54 12.55 6.16
N ASP A 56 -12.26 11.63 5.49
CA ASP A 56 -13.50 11.03 6.01
C ASP A 56 -13.28 10.17 7.27
N GLY A 57 -12.02 9.84 7.59
CA GLY A 57 -11.63 9.04 8.74
C GLY A 57 -12.03 7.57 8.65
N VAL A 58 -12.49 7.09 7.48
CA VAL A 58 -13.01 5.74 7.25
C VAL A 58 -12.27 5.08 6.09
N SER A 59 -12.18 5.76 4.96
CA SER A 59 -11.54 5.27 3.74
C SER A 59 -10.04 5.14 3.96
N ILE A 60 -9.46 3.99 3.61
CA ILE A 60 -8.02 3.76 3.70
C ILE A 60 -7.31 4.48 2.53
N ARG A 61 -6.49 5.48 2.80
CA ARG A 61 -5.63 6.08 1.77
C ARG A 61 -4.42 5.19 1.48
N MET A 62 -3.77 4.68 2.54
CA MET A 62 -2.56 3.86 2.43
C MET A 62 -2.61 2.70 3.42
N ALA A 63 -2.27 1.51 2.94
CA ALA A 63 -1.94 0.33 3.73
C ALA A 63 -0.59 -0.22 3.23
N PRO A 64 0.54 0.42 3.57
CA PRO A 64 1.82 0.17 2.92
C PRO A 64 2.18 -1.33 2.87
N PRO A 65 2.52 -1.86 1.69
CA PRO A 65 2.93 -1.14 0.47
C PRO A 65 1.77 -0.73 -0.46
N PHE A 66 0.53 -1.11 -0.16
CA PHE A 66 -0.62 -0.86 -1.02
C PHE A 66 -1.15 0.57 -0.87
N SER A 67 -1.52 1.17 -2.00
CA SER A 67 -2.28 2.41 -2.06
C SER A 67 -3.76 2.11 -2.22
N GLY A 68 -4.60 2.84 -1.47
CA GLY A 68 -6.04 2.78 -1.59
C GLY A 68 -6.61 3.69 -2.68
N ILE A 69 -5.76 4.48 -3.34
CA ILE A 69 -6.11 5.36 -4.45
C ILE A 69 -5.19 5.11 -5.67
N PRO A 70 -5.62 5.48 -6.88
CA PRO A 70 -4.74 5.45 -8.05
C PRO A 70 -3.50 6.33 -7.86
N THR A 71 -2.34 5.79 -8.23
CA THR A 71 -1.06 6.51 -8.25
C THR A 71 -0.33 6.23 -9.56
N GLN A 72 0.79 6.91 -9.81
CA GLN A 72 1.65 6.57 -10.94
C GLN A 72 2.46 5.28 -10.76
N TYR A 73 2.33 4.61 -9.60
CA TYR A 73 3.12 3.46 -9.22
C TYR A 73 2.27 2.21 -9.34
N LEU A 74 2.22 1.67 -10.56
CA LEU A 74 1.41 0.51 -10.89
C LEU A 74 2.22 -0.77 -10.72
N VAL A 75 1.67 -1.77 -10.04
CA VAL A 75 2.30 -3.09 -9.90
C VAL A 75 1.35 -4.14 -10.44
N VAL A 76 1.80 -4.95 -11.38
CA VAL A 76 1.02 -6.04 -11.98
C VAL A 76 1.62 -7.37 -11.55
N SER A 77 0.85 -8.17 -10.80
CA SER A 77 1.21 -9.51 -10.35
C SER A 77 0.08 -10.50 -10.65
N HIS A 78 0.38 -11.63 -11.30
CA HIS A 78 -0.58 -12.70 -11.62
C HIS A 78 -1.97 -12.23 -12.12
N LYS A 79 -1.99 -11.19 -12.98
CA LYS A 79 -3.19 -10.53 -13.55
C LYS A 79 -3.96 -9.59 -12.62
N VAL A 80 -3.54 -9.43 -11.37
CA VAL A 80 -4.06 -8.39 -10.48
C VAL A 80 -3.18 -7.15 -10.60
N LEU A 81 -3.85 -6.01 -10.63
CA LEU A 81 -3.25 -4.69 -10.70
C LEU A 81 -3.38 -4.04 -9.33
N TYR A 82 -2.26 -3.55 -8.80
CA TYR A 82 -2.15 -2.87 -7.52
C TYR A 82 -1.59 -1.47 -7.77
N TYR A 83 -2.02 -0.51 -6.96
CA TYR A 83 -1.32 0.77 -6.83
C TYR A 83 -0.43 0.72 -5.59
N ALA A 84 0.79 1.22 -5.69
CA ALA A 84 1.70 1.45 -4.57
C ALA A 84 1.73 2.94 -4.18
N ASN A 85 2.14 3.27 -2.96
CA ASN A 85 2.13 4.67 -2.50
C ASN A 85 3.28 5.50 -3.10
N CYS A 86 4.43 4.87 -3.33
CA CYS A 86 5.64 5.52 -3.82
C CYS A 86 6.52 4.54 -4.61
N ALA A 87 7.62 5.04 -5.19
CA ALA A 87 8.59 4.22 -5.91
C ALA A 87 9.14 3.08 -5.04
N TRP A 88 9.42 3.33 -3.75
CA TRP A 88 9.90 2.31 -2.82
C TRP A 88 8.86 1.21 -2.57
N ASP A 89 7.60 1.60 -2.33
CA ASP A 89 6.51 0.66 -2.07
C ASP A 89 6.20 -0.24 -3.27
N THR A 90 6.56 0.15 -4.50
CA THR A 90 6.43 -0.75 -5.67
C THR A 90 7.21 -2.06 -5.51
N LEU A 91 8.32 -2.04 -4.77
CA LEU A 91 9.11 -3.23 -4.44
C LEU A 91 8.51 -4.00 -3.26
N GLY A 92 7.83 -3.29 -2.35
CA GLY A 92 7.14 -3.88 -1.21
C GLY A 92 5.94 -4.74 -1.62
N VAL A 93 5.19 -4.35 -2.66
CA VAL A 93 4.02 -5.12 -3.14
C VAL A 93 4.38 -6.57 -3.53
N PRO A 94 5.30 -6.84 -4.48
CA PRO A 94 5.66 -8.21 -4.84
C PRO A 94 6.25 -8.99 -3.66
N ALA A 95 7.04 -8.34 -2.79
CA ALA A 95 7.56 -8.96 -1.58
C ALA A 95 6.46 -9.41 -0.62
N ALA A 96 5.44 -8.57 -0.39
CA ALA A 96 4.29 -8.90 0.45
C ALA A 96 3.40 -10.01 -0.13
N LEU A 97 3.33 -10.11 -1.45
CA LEU A 97 2.56 -11.13 -2.15
C LEU A 97 3.34 -12.45 -2.32
N HIS A 98 4.65 -12.45 -2.09
CA HIS A 98 5.56 -13.55 -2.44
C HIS A 98 5.44 -13.95 -3.92
N GLN A 99 5.40 -12.96 -4.80
CA GLN A 99 5.17 -13.15 -6.24
C GLN A 99 6.04 -12.20 -7.07
N SER A 100 6.46 -12.64 -8.25
CA SER A 100 7.07 -11.77 -9.25
C SER A 100 6.06 -10.75 -9.76
N ALA A 101 6.51 -9.54 -10.09
CA ALA A 101 5.66 -8.49 -10.64
C ALA A 101 6.34 -7.67 -11.74
N ILE A 102 5.52 -6.95 -12.50
CA ILE A 102 5.97 -5.87 -13.38
C ILE A 102 5.49 -4.56 -12.78
N VAL A 103 6.43 -3.67 -12.48
CA VAL A 103 6.17 -2.31 -12.03
C VAL A 103 6.15 -1.39 -13.25
N HIS A 104 5.13 -0.54 -13.35
CA HIS A 104 5.07 0.56 -14.31
C HIS A 104 5.02 1.89 -13.56
N SER A 105 5.81 2.85 -14.05
CA SER A 105 5.78 4.23 -13.59
C SER A 105 6.32 5.18 -14.67
N ARG A 106 6.73 6.37 -14.28
CA ARG A 106 7.47 7.32 -15.13
C ARG A 106 8.49 8.08 -14.31
N CYS A 107 9.54 8.57 -14.95
CA CYS A 107 10.42 9.55 -14.33
C CYS A 107 9.64 10.83 -14.06
N GLU A 108 9.68 11.35 -12.82
CA GLU A 108 8.92 12.55 -12.45
C GLU A 108 9.42 13.80 -13.20
N GLN A 109 10.73 13.89 -13.47
CA GLN A 109 11.32 15.04 -14.16
C GLN A 109 11.09 15.01 -15.67
N SER A 110 11.34 13.87 -16.32
CA SER A 110 11.32 13.77 -17.79
C SER A 110 10.02 13.19 -18.37
N GLY A 111 9.18 12.57 -17.54
CA GLY A 111 7.98 11.87 -17.98
C GLY A 111 8.22 10.55 -18.72
N ILE A 112 9.48 10.15 -18.91
CA ILE A 112 9.83 8.90 -19.61
C ILE A 112 9.21 7.70 -18.88
N PRO A 113 8.45 6.83 -19.57
CA PRO A 113 7.89 5.63 -18.97
C PRO A 113 8.97 4.69 -18.44
N LEU A 114 8.74 4.15 -17.25
CA LEU A 114 9.60 3.19 -16.59
C LEU A 114 8.86 1.86 -16.45
N LYS A 115 9.53 0.77 -16.77
CA LYS A 115 9.04 -0.60 -16.59
C LYS A 115 10.11 -1.44 -15.91
N LEU A 116 9.85 -1.87 -14.69
CA LEU A 116 10.79 -2.68 -13.90
C LEU A 116 10.21 -4.07 -13.68
N LYS A 117 11.00 -5.09 -13.98
CA LYS A 117 10.68 -6.48 -13.63
C LYS A 117 11.23 -6.76 -12.23
N VAL A 118 10.39 -7.30 -11.35
CA VAL A 118 10.77 -7.67 -9.98
C VAL A 118 10.51 -9.16 -9.81
N GLU A 119 11.57 -9.92 -9.59
CA GLU A 119 11.51 -11.35 -9.27
C GLU A 119 11.50 -11.55 -7.74
N LEU A 120 11.42 -12.81 -7.30
CA LEU A 120 11.36 -13.14 -5.87
C LEU A 120 12.63 -12.75 -5.10
N ASP A 121 13.77 -12.67 -5.77
CA ASP A 121 15.06 -12.25 -5.24
C ASP A 121 15.34 -10.75 -5.44
N GLY A 122 14.46 -10.04 -6.14
CA GLY A 122 14.52 -8.59 -6.33
C GLY A 122 14.42 -8.14 -7.79
N PRO A 123 14.59 -6.83 -8.04
CA PRO A 123 14.62 -6.30 -9.39
C PRO A 123 15.93 -6.61 -10.11
N GLU A 124 15.88 -6.59 -11.44
CA GLU A 124 17.10 -6.56 -12.26
C GLU A 124 17.91 -5.28 -11.97
N PRO A 125 19.26 -5.32 -12.02
CA PRO A 125 20.09 -4.14 -11.84
C PRO A 125 19.74 -3.03 -12.84
N CYS A 126 19.67 -1.79 -12.35
CA CYS A 126 19.50 -0.60 -13.19
C CYS A 126 20.14 0.62 -12.52
N ASP A 127 20.40 1.66 -13.31
CA ASP A 127 20.97 2.93 -12.84
C ASP A 127 19.88 3.94 -12.38
N TRP A 128 18.67 3.45 -12.10
CA TRP A 128 17.56 4.31 -11.66
C TRP A 128 17.69 4.63 -10.18
N VAL A 129 17.26 5.84 -9.84
CA VAL A 129 17.25 6.34 -8.46
C VAL A 129 15.83 6.65 -8.04
N PHE A 130 15.50 6.37 -6.78
CA PHE A 130 14.32 6.94 -6.15
C PHE A 130 14.76 8.12 -5.28
N HIS A 131 14.01 9.21 -5.35
CA HIS A 131 14.29 10.40 -4.57
C HIS A 131 13.43 10.38 -3.30
N SER A 132 14.07 10.48 -2.14
CA SER A 132 13.39 10.78 -0.87
C SER A 132 13.51 12.27 -0.61
N LEU A 133 12.43 13.02 -0.82
CA LEU A 133 12.43 14.47 -0.62
C LEU A 133 12.56 14.82 0.87
N VAL A 134 11.83 14.10 1.71
CA VAL A 134 11.82 14.29 3.16
C VAL A 134 12.69 13.22 3.83
N PRO A 135 13.48 13.55 4.87
CA PRO A 135 14.20 12.54 5.66
C PRO A 135 13.24 11.52 6.26
N ALA A 136 13.58 10.23 6.20
CA ALA A 136 12.69 9.14 6.65
C ALA A 136 12.16 9.28 8.09
N ALA A 137 12.96 9.87 8.99
CA ALA A 137 12.54 10.14 10.37
C ALA A 137 11.36 11.11 10.49
N LYS A 138 11.12 11.93 9.46
CA LYS A 138 10.05 12.95 9.39
C LYS A 138 8.88 12.57 8.50
N TRP A 139 8.92 11.39 7.87
CA TRP A 139 7.89 10.99 6.92
C TRP A 139 6.48 11.02 7.50
N TRP A 140 6.31 10.71 8.78
CA TRP A 140 5.00 10.69 9.43
C TRP A 140 4.49 12.06 9.88
N ASP A 141 5.24 13.13 9.67
CA ASP A 141 4.75 14.50 9.85
C ASP A 141 3.68 14.82 8.79
N ASP A 142 3.94 14.42 7.55
CA ASP A 142 2.97 14.37 6.44
C ASP A 142 3.40 13.30 5.42
N ILE A 143 2.94 12.07 5.61
CA ILE A 143 3.33 10.90 4.79
C ILE A 143 2.81 10.99 3.34
N VAL A 144 1.85 11.87 3.08
CA VAL A 144 1.38 12.12 1.71
C VAL A 144 2.34 13.05 0.97
N PHE A 145 3.12 13.85 1.69
CA PHE A 145 4.12 14.78 1.18
C PHE A 145 5.56 14.35 1.57
N THR A 146 6.00 13.18 1.13
CA THR A 146 7.36 12.65 1.44
C THR A 146 8.17 12.25 0.22
#